data_AF-A0A1F2PB44-F1
#
_entry.id   AF-A0A1F2PB44-F1
#
_cell.length_a   1.000
_cell.length_b   1.000
_cell.length_c   1.000
_cell.angle_alpha   90.00
_cell.angle_beta   90.00
_cell.angle_gamma   90.00
#
_symmetry.space_group_name_H-M   'P 1'
#
loop_
_entity.id
_entity.type
_entity.pdbx_description
1 polymer ?
#
loop_
_entity_poly.entity_id
_entity_poly.type
_entity_poly.pdbx_seq_one_letter_code
_entity_poly.pdbx_strand_id
1 'polypeptide(L)'
;MQSGGVGVVRGFLSDESGQLHTIEGLAAAGIMIATLFAVMEGAVIITPQTGLALDANLKQIGDDALAVLDAYDPFDGIILKHYVAVWNNTTNNEIIYDTITFGKGGQNALNTSLNNLLPDDILFNVDFVYVNHSNQSDITVCRVIDNGEPGTDAVVSRRLVTLFANESDYTLSPYWNSTVSVNDPQVVEVRLTLWQV
;
A
#
# COMPACT_ATOMS: atom_id res chain seq x y z
N MET A 1 63.89 76.92 37.96
CA MET A 1 63.24 75.62 38.15
C MET A 1 61.79 75.74 37.71
N GLN A 2 61.43 75.20 36.55
CA GLN A 2 60.13 74.55 36.38
C GLN A 2 60.23 73.59 35.20
N SER A 3 59.89 72.35 35.52
CA SER A 3 59.88 71.14 34.71
C SER A 3 58.46 70.91 34.20
N GLY A 4 58.33 70.18 33.09
CA GLY A 4 57.09 69.54 32.67
C GLY A 4 56.64 70.01 31.30
N GLY A 5 56.27 69.16 30.35
CA GLY A 5 56.11 67.71 30.39
C GLY A 5 55.63 67.31 28.99
N VAL A 6 56.16 66.20 28.49
CA VAL A 6 55.80 65.62 27.20
C VAL A 6 54.34 65.19 27.25
N GLY A 7 53.48 65.90 26.52
CA GLY A 7 52.08 65.54 26.31
C GLY A 7 51.99 64.37 25.33
N VAL A 8 51.68 63.20 25.87
CA VAL A 8 51.45 61.94 25.15
C VAL A 8 50.22 62.08 24.25
N VAL A 9 50.43 62.07 22.93
CA VAL A 9 49.36 61.87 21.94
C VAL A 9 49.15 60.37 21.76
N ARG A 10 48.39 59.75 22.66
CA ARG A 10 47.86 58.38 22.50
C ARG A 10 46.44 58.36 23.05
N GLY A 11 45.46 58.52 22.17
CA GLY A 11 44.05 58.43 22.56
C GLY A 11 43.02 58.52 21.44
N PHE A 12 43.40 58.88 20.21
CA PHE A 12 42.42 59.11 19.14
C PHE A 12 42.23 57.93 18.17
N LEU A 13 43.23 57.03 18.03
CA LEU A 13 43.17 55.92 17.06
C LEU A 13 42.46 54.65 17.59
N SER A 14 42.16 54.58 18.89
CA SER A 14 41.54 53.40 19.51
C SER A 14 40.02 53.40 19.45
N ASP A 15 39.39 54.57 19.32
CA ASP A 15 37.93 54.71 19.35
C ASP A 15 37.29 54.38 17.99
N GLU A 16 37.95 54.77 16.90
CA GLU A 16 37.52 54.46 15.52
C GLU A 16 37.52 52.94 15.24
N SER A 17 38.49 52.21 15.78
CA SER A 17 38.60 50.74 15.61
C SER A 17 37.48 49.97 16.32
N GLY A 18 37.06 50.43 17.50
CA GLY A 18 35.96 49.79 18.25
C GLY A 18 34.59 50.01 17.62
N GLN A 19 34.36 51.21 17.07
CA GLN A 19 33.14 51.54 16.34
C GLN A 19 33.06 50.78 15.01
N LEU A 20 34.19 50.61 14.32
CA LEU A 20 34.27 49.84 13.08
C LEU A 20 33.86 48.37 13.29
N HIS A 21 34.34 47.72 14.35
CA HIS A 21 33.95 46.34 14.68
C HIS A 21 32.47 46.19 15.06
N THR A 22 31.84 47.22 15.61
CA THR A 22 30.40 47.20 15.93
C THR A 22 29.55 47.27 14.65
N ILE A 23 29.96 48.08 13.68
CA ILE A 23 29.32 48.16 12.35
C ILE A 23 29.51 46.86 11.56
N GLU A 24 30.70 46.27 11.64
CA GLU A 24 31.00 44.98 11.00
C GLU A 24 30.18 43.84 11.60
N GLY A 25 30.04 43.78 12.93
CA GLY A 25 29.19 42.81 13.61
C GLY A 25 27.71 42.93 13.23
N LEU A 26 27.22 44.17 13.08
CA LEU A 26 25.84 44.43 12.62
C LEU A 26 25.63 43.97 11.17
N ALA A 27 26.59 44.27 10.28
CA ALA A 27 26.54 43.84 8.89
C ALA A 27 26.61 42.30 8.77
N ALA A 28 27.49 41.65 9.52
CA ALA A 28 27.61 40.20 9.57
C ALA A 28 26.33 39.54 10.08
N ALA A 29 25.72 40.06 11.14
CA ALA A 29 24.43 39.58 11.65
C ALA A 29 23.32 39.71 10.59
N GLY A 30 23.28 40.83 9.86
CA GLY A 30 22.34 41.04 8.76
C GLY A 30 22.51 40.01 7.64
N ILE A 31 23.75 39.72 7.22
CA ILE A 31 24.04 38.72 6.20
C ILE A 31 23.64 37.31 6.69
N MET A 32 23.90 36.98 7.95
CA MET A 32 23.47 35.68 8.52
C MET A 32 21.95 35.53 8.54
N ILE A 33 21.21 36.58 8.92
CA ILE A 33 19.74 36.57 8.89
C ILE A 33 19.22 36.42 7.46
N ALA A 34 19.78 37.16 6.49
CA ALA A 34 19.41 37.04 5.08
C ALA A 34 19.69 35.64 4.52
N THR A 35 20.83 35.05 4.90
CA THR A 35 21.19 33.67 4.51
C THR A 35 20.22 32.66 5.11
N LEU A 36 19.84 32.84 6.38
CA LEU A 36 18.86 31.99 7.04
C LEU A 36 17.50 32.04 6.31
N PHE A 37 17.02 33.24 5.97
CA PHE A 37 15.78 33.38 5.18
C PHE A 37 15.89 32.71 3.81
N ALA A 38 17.00 32.90 3.09
CA ALA A 38 17.21 32.26 1.79
C ALA A 38 17.24 30.72 1.88
N VAL A 39 17.85 30.16 2.93
CA VAL A 39 17.87 28.71 3.18
C VAL A 39 16.49 28.19 3.54
N MET A 40 15.72 28.94 4.34
CA MET A 40 14.36 28.56 4.74
C MET A 40 13.39 28.56 3.55
N GLU A 41 13.51 29.51 2.63
CA GLU A 41 12.69 29.56 1.41
C GLU A 41 13.00 28.42 0.43
N GLY A 42 14.23 27.91 0.42
CA GLY A 42 14.65 26.79 -0.43
C GLY A 42 14.14 25.42 0.03
N ALA A 43 13.60 25.28 1.24
CA ALA A 43 13.23 24.01 1.85
C ALA A 43 11.75 23.64 1.68
N VAL A 44 11.12 23.97 0.55
CA VAL A 44 9.76 23.49 0.25
C VAL A 44 9.83 22.02 -0.15
N ILE A 45 9.55 21.13 0.80
CA ILE A 45 9.32 19.71 0.52
C ILE A 45 7.93 19.60 -0.13
N ILE A 46 7.89 19.49 -1.45
CA ILE A 46 6.66 19.17 -2.19
C ILE A 46 6.53 17.66 -2.18
N THR A 47 5.69 17.12 -1.29
CA THR A 47 5.24 15.73 -1.42
C THR A 47 4.30 15.66 -2.64
N PRO A 48 4.53 14.79 -3.63
CA PRO A 48 3.58 14.62 -4.73
C PRO A 48 2.27 14.07 -4.17
N GLN A 49 1.27 14.95 -4.00
CA GLN A 49 0.01 14.59 -3.35
C GLN A 49 -0.93 13.78 -4.27
N THR A 50 -0.79 13.93 -5.59
CA THR A 50 -1.73 13.37 -6.57
C THR A 50 -1.62 11.86 -6.72
N GLY A 51 -0.39 11.32 -6.83
CA GLY A 51 -0.19 9.86 -6.92
C GLY A 51 -0.60 9.14 -5.64
N LEU A 52 -0.24 9.69 -4.48
CA LEU A 52 -0.63 9.12 -3.18
C LEU A 52 -2.14 9.10 -2.96
N ALA A 53 -2.87 10.11 -3.46
CA ALA A 53 -4.32 10.15 -3.37
C ALA A 53 -5.00 9.11 -4.28
N LEU A 54 -4.44 8.90 -5.48
CA LEU A 54 -4.92 7.88 -6.41
C LEU A 54 -4.70 6.47 -5.85
N ASP A 55 -3.49 6.18 -5.36
CA ASP A 55 -3.16 4.88 -4.77
C ASP A 55 -4.05 4.58 -3.56
N ALA A 56 -4.30 5.60 -2.71
CA ALA A 56 -5.20 5.47 -1.57
C ALA A 56 -6.64 5.19 -2.01
N ASN A 57 -7.12 5.82 -3.08
CA ASN A 57 -8.45 5.56 -3.61
C ASN A 57 -8.58 4.15 -4.20
N LEU A 58 -7.61 3.71 -5.01
CA LEU A 58 -7.57 2.33 -5.54
C LEU A 58 -7.51 1.29 -4.41
N LYS A 59 -6.72 1.57 -3.37
CA LYS A 59 -6.66 0.72 -2.17
C LYS A 59 -8.02 0.59 -1.51
N GLN A 60 -8.71 1.72 -1.32
CA GLN A 60 -10.03 1.77 -0.70
C GLN A 60 -11.05 1.00 -1.52
N ILE A 61 -11.09 1.21 -2.85
CA ILE A 61 -11.97 0.46 -3.76
C ILE A 61 -11.74 -1.04 -3.62
N GLY A 62 -10.48 -1.48 -3.60
CA GLY A 62 -10.14 -2.90 -3.46
C GLY A 62 -10.52 -3.49 -2.11
N ASP A 63 -10.33 -2.75 -1.02
CA ASP A 63 -10.74 -3.19 0.31
C ASP A 63 -12.26 -3.27 0.43
N ASP A 64 -12.97 -2.30 -0.11
CA ASP A 64 -14.43 -2.26 -0.13
C ASP A 64 -14.99 -3.42 -0.96
N ALA A 65 -14.42 -3.69 -2.15
CA ALA A 65 -14.82 -4.81 -2.99
C ALA A 65 -14.64 -6.16 -2.27
N LEU A 66 -13.47 -6.39 -1.65
CA LEU A 66 -13.24 -7.62 -0.89
C LEU A 66 -14.14 -7.70 0.36
N ALA A 67 -14.42 -6.59 1.03
CA ALA A 67 -15.32 -6.56 2.19
C ALA A 67 -16.77 -6.86 1.81
N VAL A 68 -17.24 -6.35 0.67
CA VAL A 68 -18.57 -6.68 0.13
C VAL A 68 -18.64 -8.16 -0.20
N LEU A 69 -17.66 -8.71 -0.92
CA LEU A 69 -17.64 -10.15 -1.23
C LEU A 69 -17.58 -11.01 0.05
N ASP A 70 -16.83 -10.61 1.06
CA ASP A 70 -16.73 -11.36 2.32
C ASP A 70 -18.05 -11.38 3.11
N ALA A 71 -18.81 -10.28 3.06
CA ALA A 71 -20.11 -10.19 3.73
C ALA A 71 -21.22 -10.89 2.94
N TYR A 72 -21.39 -10.51 1.67
CA TYR A 72 -22.41 -11.01 0.76
C TYR A 72 -22.17 -10.42 -0.65
N ASP A 73 -21.88 -11.27 -1.63
CA ASP A 73 -21.77 -10.84 -3.02
C ASP A 73 -23.15 -10.45 -3.57
N PRO A 74 -23.38 -9.19 -3.98
CA PRO A 74 -24.68 -8.75 -4.48
C PRO A 74 -25.06 -9.32 -5.84
N PHE A 75 -24.11 -9.90 -6.59
CA PHE A 75 -24.33 -10.39 -7.95
C PHE A 75 -24.64 -11.88 -8.01
N ASP A 76 -23.91 -12.69 -7.22
CA ASP A 76 -24.08 -14.15 -7.20
C ASP A 76 -24.64 -14.66 -5.85
N GLY A 77 -24.66 -13.82 -4.80
CA GLY A 77 -25.12 -14.21 -3.46
C GLY A 77 -24.13 -15.08 -2.67
N ILE A 78 -22.91 -15.24 -3.19
CA ILE A 78 -21.88 -16.14 -2.65
C ILE A 78 -20.82 -15.34 -1.92
N ILE A 79 -20.54 -15.74 -0.68
CA ILE A 79 -19.50 -15.06 0.12
C ILE A 79 -18.09 -15.47 -0.33
N LEU A 80 -17.11 -14.59 -0.09
CA LEU A 80 -15.71 -14.78 -0.45
C LEU A 80 -15.15 -16.12 0.05
N LYS A 81 -15.53 -16.51 1.27
CA LYS A 81 -15.12 -17.78 1.87
C LYS A 81 -15.55 -19.00 1.05
N HIS A 82 -16.73 -18.97 0.45
CA HIS A 82 -17.21 -20.03 -0.42
C HIS A 82 -16.34 -20.11 -1.68
N TYR A 83 -16.05 -18.98 -2.36
CA TYR A 83 -15.18 -18.96 -3.53
C TYR A 83 -13.81 -19.59 -3.27
N VAL A 84 -13.22 -19.30 -2.10
CA VAL A 84 -11.96 -19.92 -1.67
C VAL A 84 -12.13 -21.40 -1.39
N ALA A 85 -13.19 -21.79 -0.66
CA ALA A 85 -13.46 -23.17 -0.26
C ALA A 85 -13.64 -24.14 -1.43
N VAL A 86 -14.28 -23.70 -2.52
CA VAL A 86 -14.54 -24.54 -3.69
C VAL A 86 -13.41 -24.50 -4.72
N TRP A 87 -12.46 -23.58 -4.58
CA TRP A 87 -11.31 -23.51 -5.48
C TRP A 87 -10.52 -24.82 -5.44
N ASN A 88 -10.32 -25.40 -6.62
CA ASN A 88 -9.58 -26.63 -6.83
C ASN A 88 -8.46 -26.27 -7.80
N ASN A 89 -7.19 -26.39 -7.36
CA ASN A 89 -6.00 -25.98 -8.11
C ASN A 89 -5.72 -26.87 -9.35
N THR A 90 -6.72 -27.04 -10.21
CA THR A 90 -6.62 -27.76 -11.46
C THR A 90 -6.26 -26.76 -12.55
N THR A 91 -5.33 -27.13 -13.43
CA THR A 91 -4.84 -26.32 -14.55
C THR A 91 -5.92 -25.90 -15.55
N ASN A 92 -7.10 -26.53 -15.44
CA ASN A 92 -8.33 -26.04 -16.02
C ASN A 92 -9.06 -25.27 -14.91
N ASN A 93 -9.15 -23.94 -15.03
CA ASN A 93 -9.84 -23.00 -14.13
C ASN A 93 -11.37 -23.27 -14.00
N GLU A 94 -11.81 -24.49 -14.23
CA GLU A 94 -13.17 -24.97 -14.16
C GLU A 94 -13.36 -25.52 -12.74
N ILE A 95 -13.96 -24.70 -11.87
CA ILE A 95 -14.40 -25.16 -10.55
C ILE A 95 -15.49 -26.21 -10.78
N ILE A 96 -15.19 -27.48 -10.45
CA ILE A 96 -16.06 -28.64 -10.66
C ILE A 96 -17.05 -28.77 -9.48
N TYR A 97 -18.31 -28.35 -9.75
CA TYR A 97 -19.63 -28.63 -9.14
C TYR A 97 -19.84 -28.42 -7.62
N ASP A 98 -20.86 -27.68 -7.17
CA ASP A 98 -22.31 -27.97 -7.31
C ASP A 98 -23.15 -26.69 -7.57
N THR A 99 -23.93 -26.67 -8.66
CA THR A 99 -24.92 -25.63 -9.05
C THR A 99 -24.50 -24.18 -9.35
N ILE A 100 -23.36 -23.93 -10.00
CA ILE A 100 -23.16 -22.66 -10.75
C ILE A 100 -22.66 -22.99 -12.14
N THR A 101 -23.54 -22.83 -13.12
CA THR A 101 -23.19 -22.98 -14.53
C THR A 101 -22.65 -21.64 -15.03
N PHE A 102 -21.33 -21.55 -15.19
CA PHE A 102 -20.68 -20.38 -15.76
C PHE A 102 -20.89 -20.32 -17.28
N GLY A 103 -21.64 -19.32 -17.78
CA GLY A 103 -21.83 -19.12 -19.22
C GLY A 103 -22.22 -17.68 -19.58
N LYS A 104 -21.70 -17.07 -20.65
CA LYS A 104 -21.14 -17.67 -21.87
C LYS A 104 -19.62 -17.57 -21.99
N GLY A 105 -18.98 -18.74 -21.86
CA GLY A 105 -17.59 -18.98 -22.27
C GLY A 105 -16.61 -19.09 -21.11
N GLY A 106 -16.78 -20.05 -20.19
CA GLY A 106 -15.72 -20.43 -19.25
C GLY A 106 -15.23 -19.33 -18.31
N GLN A 107 -16.13 -18.44 -17.84
CA GLN A 107 -15.76 -17.29 -17.02
C GLN A 107 -15.94 -17.59 -15.52
N ASN A 108 -14.92 -17.30 -14.73
CA ASN A 108 -14.88 -17.48 -13.27
C ASN A 108 -15.91 -16.56 -12.56
N ALA A 109 -16.72 -17.09 -11.62
CA ALA A 109 -17.71 -16.33 -10.84
C ALA A 109 -17.10 -15.11 -10.15
N LEU A 110 -16.02 -15.36 -9.40
CA LEU A 110 -15.31 -14.35 -8.64
C LEU A 110 -14.77 -13.26 -9.58
N ASN A 111 -14.30 -13.65 -10.77
CA ASN A 111 -13.90 -12.68 -11.80
C ASN A 111 -15.10 -11.84 -12.27
N THR A 112 -16.25 -12.45 -12.49
CA THR A 112 -17.46 -11.73 -12.92
C THR A 112 -17.94 -10.77 -11.84
N SER A 113 -18.02 -11.22 -10.59
CA SER A 113 -18.43 -10.39 -9.46
C SER A 113 -17.47 -9.24 -9.22
N LEU A 114 -16.15 -9.47 -9.29
CA LEU A 114 -15.16 -8.41 -9.19
C LEU A 114 -15.24 -7.42 -10.36
N ASN A 115 -15.44 -7.88 -11.59
CA ASN A 115 -15.68 -6.99 -12.73
C ASN A 115 -16.94 -6.12 -12.55
N ASN A 116 -17.97 -6.63 -11.86
CA ASN A 116 -19.19 -5.85 -11.60
C ASN A 116 -19.06 -4.90 -10.40
N LEU A 117 -18.19 -5.21 -9.43
CA LEU A 117 -17.93 -4.37 -8.25
C LEU A 117 -16.94 -3.24 -8.54
N LEU A 118 -15.99 -3.49 -9.43
CA LEU A 118 -14.92 -2.56 -9.75
C LEU A 118 -15.32 -1.66 -10.93
N PRO A 119 -14.86 -0.40 -10.95
CA PRO A 119 -14.95 0.46 -12.12
C PRO A 119 -14.32 -0.13 -13.39
N ASP A 120 -14.89 0.20 -14.55
CA ASP A 120 -14.46 -0.31 -15.87
C ASP A 120 -13.01 0.08 -16.25
N ASP A 121 -12.44 1.14 -15.64
CA ASP A 121 -11.08 1.64 -15.87
C ASP A 121 -10.01 0.94 -15.01
N ILE A 122 -10.40 -0.07 -14.23
CA ILE A 122 -9.52 -0.79 -13.32
C ILE A 122 -9.40 -2.25 -13.77
N LEU A 123 -8.16 -2.68 -14.02
CA LEU A 123 -7.82 -4.09 -14.15
C LEU A 123 -7.39 -4.67 -12.82
N PHE A 124 -7.54 -6.00 -12.69
CA PHE A 124 -7.21 -6.68 -11.46
C PHE A 124 -6.73 -8.11 -11.63
N ASN A 125 -5.93 -8.58 -10.68
CA ASN A 125 -5.53 -9.97 -10.50
C ASN A 125 -5.90 -10.45 -9.09
N VAL A 126 -6.15 -11.75 -8.95
CA VAL A 126 -6.40 -12.37 -7.65
C VAL A 126 -5.43 -13.50 -7.40
N ASP A 127 -4.74 -13.43 -6.27
CA ASP A 127 -3.88 -14.49 -5.74
C ASP A 127 -4.44 -15.03 -4.43
N PHE A 128 -4.43 -16.35 -4.27
CA PHE A 128 -4.63 -16.99 -2.97
C PHE A 128 -3.28 -17.34 -2.38
N VAL A 129 -3.04 -16.88 -1.16
CA VAL A 129 -1.80 -17.10 -0.43
C VAL A 129 -2.10 -17.84 0.85
N TYR A 130 -1.49 -19.00 1.02
CA TYR A 130 -1.77 -19.87 2.16
C TYR A 130 -0.54 -20.71 2.48
N VAL A 131 -0.50 -21.25 3.69
CA VAL A 131 0.57 -22.16 4.11
C VAL A 131 0.21 -23.57 3.66
N ASN A 132 1.09 -24.20 2.90
CA ASN A 132 0.88 -25.58 2.45
C ASN A 132 1.50 -26.56 3.44
N HIS A 133 0.66 -27.21 4.24
CA HIS A 133 1.09 -28.13 5.29
C HIS A 133 1.55 -29.49 4.72
N SER A 134 1.29 -29.78 3.44
CA SER A 134 1.74 -31.01 2.78
C SER A 134 3.22 -30.96 2.40
N ASN A 135 3.78 -29.77 2.14
CA ASN A 135 5.17 -29.55 1.73
C ASN A 135 5.87 -28.59 2.70
N GLN A 136 6.16 -29.06 3.91
CA GLN A 136 7.07 -28.37 4.86
C GLN A 136 6.59 -27.01 5.41
N SER A 137 5.28 -26.72 5.37
CA SER A 137 4.69 -25.46 5.87
C SER A 137 5.22 -24.22 5.12
N ASP A 138 5.50 -24.36 3.83
CA ASP A 138 5.88 -23.23 2.98
C ASP A 138 4.68 -22.38 2.58
N ILE A 139 4.92 -21.06 2.46
CA ILE A 139 3.93 -20.12 1.93
C ILE A 139 3.81 -20.37 0.43
N THR A 140 2.62 -20.77 0.00
CA THR A 140 2.27 -20.97 -1.41
C THR A 140 1.45 -19.78 -1.90
N VAL A 141 1.79 -19.27 -3.08
CA VAL A 141 1.04 -18.23 -3.79
C VAL A 141 0.48 -18.85 -5.07
N CYS A 142 -0.84 -18.83 -5.21
CA CYS A 142 -1.53 -19.35 -6.38
C CYS A 142 -2.31 -18.24 -7.08
N ARG A 143 -2.00 -18.01 -8.37
CA ARG A 143 -2.75 -17.11 -9.24
C ARG A 143 -4.10 -17.74 -9.58
N VAL A 144 -5.19 -17.09 -9.17
CA VAL A 144 -6.56 -17.57 -9.39
C VAL A 144 -7.21 -16.83 -10.57
N ILE A 145 -6.97 -15.52 -10.66
CA ILE A 145 -7.45 -14.68 -11.75
C ILE A 145 -6.27 -13.89 -12.29
N ASP A 146 -6.05 -14.02 -13.59
CA ASP A 146 -5.00 -13.33 -14.33
C ASP A 146 -5.61 -12.55 -15.50
N ASN A 147 -5.69 -11.23 -15.34
CA ASN A 147 -6.14 -10.28 -16.35
C ASN A 147 -4.97 -9.45 -16.91
N GLY A 148 -3.72 -9.90 -16.74
CA GLY A 148 -2.53 -9.27 -17.31
C GLY A 148 -1.49 -8.82 -16.28
N GLU A 149 -0.50 -8.07 -16.75
CA GLU A 149 0.60 -7.59 -15.92
C GLU A 149 0.23 -6.29 -15.19
N PRO A 150 0.42 -6.21 -13.86
CA PRO A 150 0.16 -5.00 -13.10
C PRO A 150 1.06 -3.82 -13.54
N GLY A 151 0.47 -2.63 -13.65
CA GLY A 151 1.18 -1.39 -13.95
C GLY A 151 2.07 -0.89 -12.79
N THR A 152 2.78 0.22 -13.00
CA THR A 152 3.62 0.85 -11.95
C THR A 152 2.82 1.34 -10.75
N ASP A 153 1.54 1.64 -10.98
CA ASP A 153 0.63 2.22 -9.99
C ASP A 153 -0.29 1.14 -9.40
N ALA A 154 0.17 -0.13 -9.44
CA ALA A 154 -0.58 -1.25 -8.95
C ALA A 154 -0.63 -1.26 -7.41
N VAL A 155 -1.83 -1.45 -6.88
CA VAL A 155 -2.12 -1.47 -5.44
C VAL A 155 -2.66 -2.83 -5.04
N VAL A 156 -2.25 -3.32 -3.87
CA VAL A 156 -2.69 -4.63 -3.35
C VAL A 156 -3.61 -4.47 -2.16
N SER A 157 -4.83 -4.98 -2.28
CA SER A 157 -5.81 -5.16 -1.19
C SER A 157 -5.88 -6.61 -0.73
N ARG A 158 -6.17 -6.81 0.55
CA ARG A 158 -6.00 -8.11 1.22
C ARG A 158 -7.18 -8.39 2.13
N ARG A 159 -7.66 -9.64 2.09
CA ARG A 159 -8.66 -10.16 3.03
C ARG A 159 -8.26 -11.55 3.48
N LEU A 160 -8.36 -11.81 4.78
CA LEU A 160 -8.11 -13.15 5.33
C LEU A 160 -9.41 -13.93 5.38
N VAL A 161 -9.34 -15.17 4.92
CA VAL A 161 -10.45 -16.12 4.87
C VAL A 161 -10.01 -17.38 5.60
N THR A 162 -10.81 -17.84 6.55
CA THR A 162 -10.50 -19.04 7.33
C THR A 162 -11.43 -20.18 6.92
N LEU A 163 -10.86 -21.31 6.51
CA LEU A 163 -11.56 -22.54 6.14
C LEU A 163 -11.53 -23.55 7.28
N PHE A 164 -12.68 -24.14 7.59
CA PHE A 164 -12.81 -25.22 8.57
C PHE A 164 -13.15 -26.54 7.88
N ALA A 165 -12.64 -27.68 8.39
CA ALA A 165 -12.91 -28.98 7.77
C ALA A 165 -14.39 -29.40 7.86
N ASN A 166 -15.15 -28.79 8.76
CA ASN A 166 -16.54 -29.10 9.07
C ASN A 166 -17.48 -27.90 8.79
N GLU A 167 -17.23 -27.16 7.70
CA GLU A 167 -18.20 -26.15 7.24
C GLU A 167 -19.59 -26.76 7.04
N SER A 168 -20.61 -26.05 7.51
CA SER A 168 -22.01 -26.46 7.36
C SER A 168 -22.62 -26.06 6.02
N ASP A 169 -22.11 -24.99 5.40
CA ASP A 169 -22.82 -24.28 4.34
C ASP A 169 -22.36 -24.70 2.94
N TYR A 170 -21.15 -25.25 2.81
CA TYR A 170 -20.58 -25.75 1.56
C TYR A 170 -19.48 -26.77 1.83
N THR A 171 -19.23 -27.63 0.86
CA THR A 171 -18.19 -28.67 0.95
C THR A 171 -16.87 -28.12 0.43
N LEU A 172 -15.79 -28.32 1.19
CA LEU A 172 -14.44 -27.98 0.75
C LEU A 172 -14.06 -28.78 -0.51
N SER A 173 -13.35 -28.12 -1.42
CA SER A 173 -12.81 -28.78 -2.61
C SER A 173 -11.80 -29.88 -2.24
N PRO A 174 -11.58 -30.88 -3.13
CA PRO A 174 -10.56 -31.90 -2.92
C PRO A 174 -9.16 -31.36 -2.67
N TYR A 175 -8.85 -30.15 -3.16
CA TYR A 175 -7.57 -29.49 -2.94
C TYR A 175 -7.30 -29.17 -1.47
N TRP A 176 -8.34 -28.76 -0.75
CA TRP A 176 -8.23 -28.36 0.64
C TRP A 176 -8.22 -29.55 1.61
N ASN A 177 -8.69 -30.72 1.19
CA ASN A 177 -8.80 -31.91 2.06
C ASN A 177 -7.48 -32.39 2.65
N SER A 178 -6.33 -32.11 2.02
CA SER A 178 -5.01 -32.46 2.55
C SER A 178 -4.40 -31.38 3.45
N THR A 179 -5.00 -30.18 3.49
CA THR A 179 -4.43 -29.00 4.15
C THR A 179 -5.30 -28.54 5.32
N VAL A 180 -6.62 -28.61 5.18
CA VAL A 180 -7.57 -28.26 6.25
C VAL A 180 -7.86 -29.51 7.08
N SER A 181 -7.65 -29.44 8.39
CA SER A 181 -8.02 -30.51 9.32
C SER A 181 -9.05 -30.02 10.34
N VAL A 182 -9.74 -30.95 11.00
CA VAL A 182 -10.76 -30.61 12.02
C VAL A 182 -10.18 -29.79 13.17
N ASN A 183 -8.90 -29.99 13.49
CA ASN A 183 -8.22 -29.31 14.60
C ASN A 183 -7.33 -28.15 14.14
N ASP A 184 -7.16 -27.95 12.84
CA ASP A 184 -6.25 -26.97 12.27
C ASP A 184 -6.92 -26.31 11.06
N PRO A 185 -7.60 -25.16 11.28
CA PRO A 185 -8.24 -24.44 10.19
C PRO A 185 -7.20 -23.80 9.27
N GLN A 186 -7.46 -23.81 7.98
CA GLN A 186 -6.59 -23.16 7.02
C GLN A 186 -6.94 -21.68 6.91
N VAL A 187 -5.96 -20.80 7.09
CA VAL A 187 -6.10 -19.40 6.72
C VAL A 187 -5.56 -19.20 5.30
N VAL A 188 -6.37 -18.54 4.48
CA VAL A 188 -6.06 -18.14 3.11
C VAL A 188 -6.15 -16.63 3.03
N GLU A 189 -5.07 -15.99 2.62
CA GLU A 189 -5.05 -14.58 2.28
C GLU A 189 -5.46 -14.43 0.81
N VAL A 190 -6.59 -13.77 0.58
CA VAL A 190 -7.02 -13.33 -0.75
C VAL A 190 -6.37 -11.99 -1.03
N ARG A 191 -5.49 -11.96 -2.03
CA ARG A 191 -4.82 -10.75 -2.50
C ARG A 191 -5.44 -10.29 -3.81
N LEU A 192 -6.02 -9.10 -3.79
CA LEU A 192 -6.54 -8.41 -4.96
C LEU A 192 -5.52 -7.34 -5.38
N THR A 193 -4.89 -7.51 -6.53
CA THR A 193 -3.97 -6.52 -7.11
C THR A 193 -4.74 -5.72 -8.15
N LEU A 194 -4.75 -4.40 -8.05
CA LEU A 194 -5.55 -3.47 -8.86
C LEU A 194 -4.64 -2.46 -9.52
N TRP A 195 -4.93 -2.08 -10.77
CA TRP A 195 -4.24 -0.99 -11.45
C TRP A 195 -5.16 -0.35 -12.49
N GLN A 196 -4.93 0.93 -12.78
CA GLN A 196 -5.67 1.63 -13.84
C GLN A 196 -5.07 1.34 -15.22
N VAL A 197 -5.93 1.42 -16.25
CA VAL A 197 -5.59 1.23 -17.67
C VAL A 197 -5.85 2.46 -18.53
#